data_AF-A0A6C0ERF8-F1
#
_entry.id   AF-A0A6C0ERF8-F1
#
_cell.length_a   1.000
_cell.length_b   1.000
_cell.length_c   1.000
_cell.angle_alpha   90.00
_cell.angle_beta   90.00
_cell.angle_gamma   90.00
#
_symmetry.space_group_name_H-M   'P 1'
#
loop_
_entity.id
_entity.type
_entity.pdbx_description
1 polymer ?
#
loop_
_entity_poly.entity_id
_entity_poly.type
_entity_poly.pdbx_seq_one_letter_code
_entity_poly.pdbx_strand_id
1 'polypeptide(L)' 'MTKRNNDESIDVDKVIYLTKEFHEKTPEGDVLDELNMTKMCCRRHFLTHVDID' A
#
# COMPACT_ATOMS: atom_id res chain seq x y z
N MET A 1 -0.17 17.47 15.10
CA MET A 1 0.40 16.60 14.05
C MET A 1 0.90 15.33 14.71
N THR A 2 0.01 14.34 14.82
CA THR A 2 0.28 13.08 15.51
C THR A 2 1.20 12.23 14.62
N LYS A 3 2.40 11.94 15.12
CA LYS A 3 3.36 11.02 14.48
C LYS A 3 2.70 9.63 14.39
N ARG A 4 2.51 9.10 13.18
CA ARG A 4 2.16 7.70 12.99
C ARG A 4 3.45 6.90 13.11
N ASN A 5 3.52 6.06 14.13
CA ASN A 5 4.63 5.14 14.33
C ASN A 5 4.56 4.08 13.24
N ASN A 6 5.45 4.17 12.26
CA ASN A 6 5.65 3.15 11.23
C ASN A 6 6.50 2.03 11.86
N ASP A 7 5.86 1.20 12.69
CA ASP A 7 6.48 0.06 13.37
C ASP A 7 5.97 -1.28 12.81
N GLU A 8 5.49 -1.27 11.57
CA GLU A 8 5.27 -2.49 10.80
C GLU A 8 6.20 -2.38 9.60
N SER A 9 7.48 -2.69 9.83
CA SER A 9 8.48 -2.86 8.79
C SER A 9 8.14 -4.14 8.01
N ILE A 10 7.05 -4.11 7.26
CA ILE A 10 6.73 -5.11 6.26
C ILE A 10 7.79 -4.89 5.18
N ASP A 11 8.77 -5.79 5.15
CA ASP A 11 9.83 -5.78 4.15
C ASP A 11 9.20 -5.89 2.77
N VAL A 12 9.18 -4.77 2.03
CA VAL A 12 8.45 -4.61 0.76
C VAL A 12 8.99 -5.57 -0.31
N ASP A 13 10.25 -6.00 -0.17
CA ASP A 13 10.93 -6.98 -1.03
C ASP A 13 10.61 -8.44 -0.68
N LYS A 14 9.97 -8.71 0.47
CA LYS A 14 9.64 -10.07 0.88
C LYS A 14 8.37 -10.51 0.17
N VAL A 15 8.48 -11.56 -0.65
CA VAL A 15 7.34 -12.18 -1.33
C VAL A 15 6.44 -12.87 -0.29
N ILE A 16 5.46 -12.12 0.22
CA ILE A 16 4.40 -12.65 1.08
C ILE A 16 3.31 -13.21 0.17
N TYR A 17 3.07 -14.52 0.28
CA TYR A 17 1.98 -15.17 -0.45
C TYR A 17 0.64 -14.89 0.22
N LEU A 18 -0.40 -14.74 -0.60
CA LEU A 18 -1.78 -14.63 -0.14
C LEU A 18 -2.21 -15.93 0.55
N THR A 19 -2.23 -15.92 1.88
CA THR A 19 -2.76 -17.01 2.71
C THR A 19 -3.90 -16.48 3.58
N LYS A 20 -4.62 -17.37 4.28
CA LYS A 20 -5.68 -16.94 5.20
C LYS A 20 -5.19 -16.01 6.32
N GLU A 21 -3.91 -16.10 6.65
CA GLU A 21 -3.24 -15.30 7.67
C GLU A 21 -2.69 -13.97 7.10
N PHE A 22 -2.43 -13.92 5.79
CA PHE A 22 -1.87 -12.77 5.08
C PHE A 22 -2.83 -12.25 3.99
N HIS A 23 -4.00 -11.75 4.40
CA HIS A 23 -5.03 -11.14 3.52
C HIS A 23 -5.24 -9.64 3.83
N GLU A 24 -4.37 -9.04 4.65
CA GLU A 24 -4.53 -7.66 5.07
C GLU A 24 -4.20 -6.68 3.93
N LYS A 25 -4.73 -5.46 4.05
CA LYS A 25 -4.51 -4.42 3.05
C LYS A 25 -3.06 -3.96 3.12
N THR A 26 -2.46 -3.68 1.96
CA THR A 26 -1.09 -3.16 1.93
C THR A 26 -1.07 -1.71 2.44
N PRO A 27 0.04 -1.25 3.03
CA PRO A 27 0.16 0.12 3.52
C PRO A 27 -0.07 1.16 2.43
N GLU A 28 0.30 0.89 1.17
CA GLU A 28 0.01 1.76 0.02
C GLU A 28 -1.51 1.84 -0.25
N GLY A 29 -2.23 0.74 -0.04
CA GLY A 29 -3.67 0.66 -0.15
C GLY A 29 -4.41 1.50 0.89
N ASP A 30 -3.89 1.57 2.12
CA ASP A 30 -4.43 2.41 3.21
C ASP A 30 -4.13 3.90 2.99
N VAL A 31 -2.93 4.23 2.50
CA VAL A 31 -2.59 5.61 2.12
C VAL A 31 -3.50 6.11 0.99
N LEU A 32 -3.79 5.26 0.00
CA LEU A 32 -4.72 5.59 -1.08
C LEU A 32 -6.18 5.70 -0.61
N ASP A 33 -6.57 5.00 0.47
CA ASP A 33 -7.88 5.19 1.12
C ASP A 33 -7.98 6.56 1.79
N GLU A 34 -6.95 6.96 2.53
CA GLU A 34 -6.91 8.26 3.22
C GLU A 34 -6.93 9.44 2.25
N LEU A 35 -6.29 9.30 1.08
CA LEU A 35 -6.33 10.28 0.00
C LEU A 35 -7.66 10.26 -0.79
N ASN A 36 -8.68 9.53 -0.31
CA ASN A 36 -9.98 9.35 -0.95
C ASN A 36 -9.92 8.84 -2.40
N MET A 37 -8.85 8.13 -2.77
CA MET A 37 -8.69 7.54 -4.10
C MET A 37 -9.42 6.20 -4.17
N THR A 38 -10.75 6.22 -4.10
CA THR A 38 -11.58 5.01 -4.02
C THR A 38 -11.80 4.33 -5.37
N LYS A 39 -11.64 5.07 -6.48
CA LYS A 39 -11.79 4.51 -7.84
C LYS A 39 -10.60 3.63 -8.20
N MET A 40 -10.90 2.44 -8.73
CA MET A 40 -9.87 1.46 -9.14
C MET A 40 -8.91 2.00 -10.20
N CYS A 41 -9.40 2.79 -11.16
CA CYS A 41 -8.54 3.42 -12.17
C CYS A 41 -7.54 4.39 -11.53
N CYS A 42 -7.96 5.16 -10.54
CA CYS A 42 -7.11 6.11 -9.84
C CYS A 42 -6.04 5.40 -9.00
N ARG A 43 -6.38 4.31 -8.32
CA ARG A 43 -5.39 3.48 -7.59
C ARG A 43 -4.37 2.86 -8.51
N ARG A 44 -4.80 2.37 -9.68
CA ARG A 44 -3.91 1.78 -10.68
C ARG A 44 -2.80 2.75 -11.08
N HIS A 45 -3.12 4.02 -11.31
CA HIS A 45 -2.12 5.02 -11.71
C HIS A 45 -0.97 5.15 -10.71
N PHE A 46 -1.25 5.04 -9.41
CA PHE A 46 -0.23 5.17 -8.36
C PHE A 46 0.48 3.84 -8.07
N LEU A 47 -0.25 2.72 -8.06
CA LEU A 47 0.32 1.39 -7.77
C LEU A 47 1.17 0.84 -8.90
N THR A 48 0.95 1.28 -10.14
CA THR A 48 1.74 0.85 -11.30
C THR A 48 2.65 1.96 -11.82
N HIS A 49 2.82 3.04 -11.05
CA HIS A 49 3.74 4.12 -11.42
C HIS A 49 5.17 3.59 -11.39
N VAL A 50 5.94 3.88 -12.43
CA VAL A 50 7.38 3.58 -12.49
C VAL A 50 8.05 4.90 -12.88
N ASP A 51 8.79 5.50 -11.96
CA ASP A 51 9.65 6.64 -12.25
C ASP A 51 10.90 6.14 -12.99
N ILE A 52 11.01 6.52 -14.26
CA ILE A 52 12.14 6.19 -15.13
C ILE A 52 12.90 7.50 -15.35
N ASP A 53 14.16 7.56 -14.91
CA ASP A 53 15.11 8.66 -15.20
C ASP A 53 15.55 8.67 -16.67
#